data_AF-A0A1H1FZY2-F1
#
_entry.id   AF-A0A1H1FZY2-F1
#
_cell.length_a   1.000
_cell.length_b   1.000
_cell.length_c   1.000
_cell.angle_alpha   90.00
_cell.angle_beta   90.00
_cell.angle_gamma   90.00
#
_symmetry.space_group_name_H-M   'P 1'
#
loop_
_entity.id
_entity.type
_entity.pdbx_description
1 polymer ?
#
loop_
_entity_poly.entity_id
_entity_poly.type
_entity_poly.pdbx_seq_one_letter_code
_entity_poly.pdbx_strand_id
1 'polypeptide(L)'
;MKLLYSLIILFLSTSIFAQKGKMMSTKEKAAIEQFKNEYKKKNHKRFDGKITATDTEVQFSNKFFSYDKTDKITGQLLKEGLLYPQLFTDYQMQKFLDETTDKTQKRFLKLQKDPRASFDVNNVKLSNATEITALSSIPRTKVFKINYKDNKLGNNSILYLIELTNKSATKETSLEDFIKGSTLTYIQQERLD
;
A
#
# COMPACT_ATOMS: atom_id res chain seq x y z
N MET A 1 20.35 -4.25 70.20
CA MET A 1 19.04 -3.89 69.58
C MET A 1 19.34 -2.82 68.53
N LYS A 2 19.51 -3.19 67.26
CA LYS A 2 18.50 -3.12 66.19
C LYS A 2 17.76 -1.78 66.15
N LEU A 3 18.10 -0.92 65.19
CA LEU A 3 17.21 -0.45 64.12
C LEU A 3 17.99 0.47 63.17
N LEU A 4 18.59 -0.13 62.14
CA LEU A 4 19.03 0.53 60.91
C LEU A 4 17.76 0.81 60.08
N TYR A 5 17.33 2.07 59.98
CA TYR A 5 16.36 2.46 58.97
C TYR A 5 17.12 2.91 57.72
N SER A 6 17.41 1.93 56.87
CA SER A 6 17.81 2.15 55.48
C SER A 6 16.58 2.64 54.72
N LEU A 7 16.61 3.90 54.29
CA LEU A 7 15.62 4.48 53.40
C LEU A 7 15.90 3.96 51.98
N ILE A 8 15.36 2.78 51.65
CA ILE A 8 15.43 2.23 50.29
C ILE A 8 14.42 3.01 49.43
N ILE A 9 14.94 4.00 48.69
CA ILE A 9 14.21 4.66 47.61
C ILE A 9 14.08 3.64 46.48
N LEU A 10 12.86 3.11 46.34
CA LEU A 10 12.44 2.22 45.27
C LEU A 10 12.42 3.01 43.95
N PHE A 11 13.55 3.07 43.24
CA PHE A 11 13.58 3.47 41.83
C PHE A 11 12.90 2.39 40.99
N LEU A 12 11.57 2.40 40.97
CA LEU A 12 10.79 1.82 39.88
C LEU A 12 10.93 2.74 38.67
N SER A 13 12.10 2.71 38.03
CA SER A 13 12.26 3.20 36.67
C SER A 13 11.60 2.19 35.74
N THR A 14 10.27 2.19 35.69
CA THR A 14 9.57 1.64 34.53
C THR A 14 10.03 2.47 33.35
N SER A 15 10.97 1.93 32.58
CA SER A 15 11.26 2.40 31.23
C SER A 15 9.99 2.16 30.44
N ILE A 16 9.08 3.14 30.47
CA ILE A 16 7.99 3.21 29.51
C ILE A 16 8.71 3.40 28.17
N PHE A 17 8.96 2.28 27.49
CA PHE A 17 9.20 2.26 26.06
C PHE A 17 7.89 2.74 25.41
N ALA A 18 7.66 4.05 25.48
CA ALA A 18 6.85 4.73 24.51
C ALA A 18 7.65 4.61 23.21
N GLN A 19 7.43 3.50 22.49
CA GLN A 19 7.76 3.43 21.08
C GLN A 19 7.17 4.70 20.49
N LYS A 20 8.01 5.64 20.05
CA LYS A 20 7.61 6.84 19.32
C LYS A 20 6.87 6.34 18.07
N GLY A 21 5.57 6.12 18.20
CA GLY A 21 4.69 5.88 17.07
C GLY A 21 4.87 7.10 16.18
N LYS A 22 5.47 6.90 15.01
CA LYS A 22 5.66 7.95 14.02
C LYS A 22 4.32 8.65 13.84
N MET A 23 4.25 9.92 14.25
CA MET A 23 3.02 10.69 14.21
C MET A 23 2.54 10.73 12.75
N MET A 24 1.35 10.19 12.52
CA MET A 24 0.76 10.06 11.20
C MET A 24 0.53 11.45 10.60
N SER A 25 0.94 11.65 9.35
CA SER A 25 0.83 12.96 8.71
C SER A 25 -0.64 13.36 8.49
N THR A 26 -0.92 14.66 8.35
CA THR A 26 -2.29 15.14 8.05
C THR A 26 -2.85 14.51 6.77
N LYS A 27 -2.01 14.32 5.74
CA LYS A 27 -2.41 13.69 4.48
C LYS A 27 -2.66 12.20 4.64
N GLU A 28 -1.86 11.49 5.42
CA GLU A 28 -2.11 10.08 5.76
C GLU A 28 -3.44 9.91 6.51
N LYS A 29 -3.78 10.83 7.42
CA LYS A 29 -5.08 10.83 8.09
C LYS A 29 -6.24 11.08 7.11
N ALA A 30 -6.09 12.04 6.20
CA ALA A 30 -7.09 12.32 5.17
C ALA A 30 -7.33 11.10 4.26
N ALA A 31 -6.25 10.41 3.83
CA ALA A 31 -6.36 9.18 3.04
C ALA A 31 -7.14 8.09 3.78
N ILE A 32 -6.91 7.93 5.09
CA ILE A 32 -7.63 6.96 5.93
C ILE A 32 -9.11 7.35 6.10
N GLU A 33 -9.43 8.63 6.28
CA GLU A 33 -10.82 9.06 6.37
C GLU A 33 -11.56 8.88 5.04
N GLN A 34 -10.92 9.20 3.92
CA GLN A 34 -11.46 8.90 2.59
C GLN A 34 -11.66 7.39 2.40
N PHE A 35 -10.69 6.56 2.82
CA PHE A 35 -10.84 5.09 2.80
C PHE A 35 -12.13 4.68 3.50
N LYS A 36 -12.39 5.17 4.72
CA LYS A 36 -13.61 4.82 5.46
C LYS A 36 -14.89 5.26 4.75
N ASN A 37 -14.88 6.41 4.07
CA ASN A 37 -16.07 6.98 3.43
C ASN A 37 -16.36 6.37 2.06
N GLU A 38 -15.32 6.02 1.30
CA GLU A 38 -15.42 5.59 -0.10
C GLU A 38 -15.16 4.08 -0.27
N TYR A 39 -14.93 3.35 0.82
CA TYR A 39 -14.63 1.93 0.79
C TYR A 39 -15.71 1.15 0.02
N LYS A 40 -15.29 0.53 -1.08
CA LYS A 40 -16.09 -0.41 -1.86
C LYS A 40 -15.24 -1.61 -2.21
N LYS A 41 -15.50 -2.72 -1.52
CA LYS A 41 -14.77 -3.97 -1.72
C LYS A 41 -14.94 -4.47 -3.16
N LYS A 42 -13.82 -4.72 -3.84
CA LYS A 42 -13.77 -5.26 -5.20
C LYS A 42 -12.61 -6.22 -5.33
N ASN A 43 -12.88 -7.45 -5.75
CA ASN A 43 -11.80 -8.42 -5.99
C ASN A 43 -11.04 -8.05 -7.27
N HIS A 44 -9.73 -7.88 -7.16
CA HIS A 44 -8.83 -7.74 -8.28
C HIS A 44 -8.13 -9.07 -8.54
N LYS A 45 -8.06 -9.48 -9.81
CA LYS A 45 -7.33 -10.68 -10.20
C LYS A 45 -5.84 -10.46 -9.94
N ARG A 46 -5.16 -11.52 -9.52
CA ARG A 46 -3.70 -11.57 -9.55
C ARG A 46 -3.21 -11.47 -11.00
N PHE A 47 -2.00 -11.00 -11.16
CA PHE A 47 -1.33 -11.07 -12.45
C PHE A 47 -1.19 -12.53 -12.89
N ASP A 48 -1.63 -12.81 -14.11
CA ASP A 48 -1.63 -14.15 -14.73
C ASP A 48 -0.51 -14.33 -15.76
N GLY A 49 0.20 -13.25 -16.10
CA GLY A 49 1.36 -13.29 -16.99
C GLY A 49 2.65 -13.73 -16.31
N LYS A 50 3.74 -13.75 -17.10
CA LYS A 50 5.07 -14.08 -16.59
C LYS A 50 5.61 -12.99 -15.67
N ILE A 51 5.97 -13.38 -14.44
CA ILE A 51 6.68 -12.54 -13.48
C ILE A 51 8.14 -12.99 -13.44
N THR A 52 9.07 -12.05 -13.61
CA THR A 52 10.51 -12.26 -13.37
C THR A 52 10.98 -11.25 -12.35
N ALA A 53 11.59 -11.71 -11.27
CA ALA A 53 12.00 -10.86 -10.16
C ALA A 53 13.50 -10.94 -9.93
N THR A 54 14.11 -9.78 -9.67
CA THR A 54 15.46 -9.63 -9.11
C THR A 54 15.33 -9.17 -7.65
N ASP A 55 16.46 -8.78 -7.05
CA ASP A 55 16.46 -8.25 -5.68
C ASP A 55 15.81 -6.88 -5.55
N THR A 56 15.81 -6.07 -6.62
CA THR A 56 15.39 -4.66 -6.62
C THR A 56 14.31 -4.35 -7.65
N GLU A 57 13.99 -5.29 -8.53
CA GLU A 57 13.01 -5.08 -9.61
C GLU A 57 12.13 -6.30 -9.79
N VAL A 58 10.88 -6.06 -10.19
CA VAL A 58 9.94 -7.10 -10.62
C VAL A 58 9.39 -6.71 -11.98
N GLN A 59 9.59 -7.57 -12.96
CA GLN A 59 9.11 -7.44 -14.32
C GLN A 59 7.85 -8.28 -14.52
N PHE A 60 6.84 -7.65 -15.10
CA PHE A 60 5.55 -8.17 -15.47
C PHE A 60 5.43 -8.09 -16.99
N SER A 61 5.68 -9.20 -17.69
CA SER A 61 5.84 -9.22 -19.16
C SER A 61 6.92 -8.24 -19.66
N ASN A 62 6.55 -7.05 -20.14
CA ASN A 62 7.47 -6.03 -20.67
C ASN A 62 7.56 -4.76 -19.82
N LYS A 63 6.88 -4.72 -18.68
CA LYS A 63 6.88 -3.58 -17.75
C LYS A 63 7.51 -3.98 -16.44
N PHE A 64 8.10 -3.04 -15.71
CA PHE A 64 8.75 -3.35 -14.45
C PHE A 64 8.49 -2.30 -13.39
N PHE A 65 8.49 -2.75 -12.14
CA PHE A 65 8.56 -1.90 -10.96
C PHE A 65 9.90 -2.11 -10.27
N SER A 66 10.43 -1.04 -9.71
CA SER A 66 11.57 -1.10 -8.79
C SER A 66 11.09 -1.00 -7.35
N TYR A 67 11.85 -1.59 -6.43
CA TYR A 67 11.62 -1.51 -4.99
C TYR A 67 12.94 -1.64 -4.23
N ASP A 68 12.96 -1.22 -2.98
CA ASP A 68 14.16 -1.38 -2.13
C ASP A 68 14.24 -2.81 -1.61
N LYS A 69 15.39 -3.48 -1.76
CA LYS A 69 15.62 -4.87 -1.31
C LYS A 69 15.27 -5.10 0.17
N THR A 70 15.39 -4.07 0.99
CA THR A 70 15.07 -4.11 2.42
C THR A 70 13.56 -4.08 2.70
N ASP A 71 12.75 -3.61 1.76
CA ASP A 71 11.29 -3.60 1.83
C ASP A 71 10.71 -4.95 1.40
N LYS A 72 10.74 -5.88 2.34
CA LYS A 72 10.25 -7.25 2.14
C LYS A 72 8.76 -7.29 1.78
N ILE A 73 7.95 -6.38 2.34
CA ILE A 73 6.51 -6.34 2.10
C ILE A 73 6.25 -5.94 0.65
N THR A 74 6.82 -4.82 0.18
CA THR A 74 6.68 -4.40 -1.23
C THR A 74 7.17 -5.50 -2.17
N GLY A 75 8.36 -6.06 -1.92
CA GLY A 75 8.90 -7.13 -2.75
C GLY A 75 7.98 -8.35 -2.83
N GLN A 76 7.36 -8.73 -1.71
CA GLN A 76 6.43 -9.86 -1.67
C GLN A 76 5.11 -9.56 -2.41
N LEU A 77 4.52 -8.38 -2.21
CA LEU A 77 3.30 -7.97 -2.91
C LEU A 77 3.46 -8.03 -4.44
N LEU A 78 4.65 -7.67 -4.93
CA LEU A 78 5.00 -7.72 -6.35
C LEU A 78 5.23 -9.14 -6.85
N LYS A 79 6.03 -9.93 -6.14
CA LYS A 79 6.35 -11.32 -6.52
C LYS A 79 5.09 -12.21 -6.56
N GLU A 80 4.14 -11.96 -5.67
CA GLU A 80 2.84 -12.66 -5.63
C GLU A 80 1.84 -12.17 -6.68
N GLY A 81 2.19 -11.16 -7.49
CA GLY A 81 1.33 -10.61 -8.53
C GLY A 81 0.08 -9.90 -8.00
N LEU A 82 0.11 -9.43 -6.74
CA LEU A 82 -1.00 -8.67 -6.14
C LEU A 82 -1.01 -7.23 -6.61
N LEU A 83 0.19 -6.68 -6.87
CA LEU A 83 0.40 -5.37 -7.44
C LEU A 83 1.18 -5.53 -8.74
N TYR A 84 0.66 -4.95 -9.82
CA TYR A 84 1.25 -5.06 -11.16
C TYR A 84 0.88 -3.85 -12.01
N PRO A 85 1.66 -3.48 -13.03
CA PRO A 85 1.46 -2.26 -13.84
C PRO A 85 0.03 -2.02 -14.34
N GLN A 86 -0.58 -3.04 -14.94
CA GLN A 86 -1.93 -2.95 -15.52
C GLN A 86 -3.00 -2.58 -14.48
N LEU A 87 -2.87 -3.05 -13.23
CA LEU A 87 -3.77 -2.71 -12.13
C LEU A 87 -3.77 -1.20 -11.87
N PHE A 88 -2.59 -0.58 -11.81
CA PHE A 88 -2.46 0.86 -11.58
C PHE A 88 -2.95 1.68 -12.77
N THR A 89 -2.64 1.25 -14.00
CA THR A 89 -3.15 1.88 -15.23
C THR A 89 -4.67 1.89 -15.27
N ASP A 90 -5.31 0.74 -15.03
CA ASP A 90 -6.77 0.65 -15.05
C ASP A 90 -7.40 1.45 -13.90
N TYR A 91 -6.78 1.44 -12.71
CA TYR A 91 -7.23 2.26 -11.57
C TYR A 91 -7.17 3.76 -11.87
N GLN A 92 -6.02 4.26 -12.37
CA GLN A 92 -5.84 5.68 -12.66
C GLN A 92 -6.79 6.17 -13.75
N MET A 93 -7.00 5.36 -14.80
CA MET A 93 -7.96 5.67 -15.86
C MET A 93 -9.39 5.74 -15.30
N GLN A 94 -9.79 4.77 -14.47
CA GLN A 94 -11.12 4.76 -13.88
C GLN A 94 -11.32 5.96 -12.94
N LYS A 95 -10.34 6.24 -12.08
CA LYS A 95 -10.34 7.42 -11.20
C LYS A 95 -10.52 8.71 -12.01
N PHE A 96 -9.78 8.86 -13.11
CA PHE A 96 -9.94 10.01 -14.01
C PHE A 96 -11.36 10.11 -14.58
N LEU A 97 -11.94 9.00 -15.04
CA LEU A 97 -13.30 8.98 -15.60
C LEU A 97 -14.36 9.34 -14.56
N ASP A 98 -14.17 8.96 -13.30
CA ASP A 98 -15.11 9.21 -12.21
C ASP A 98 -14.99 10.65 -11.69
N GLU A 99 -13.77 11.14 -11.49
CA GLU A 99 -13.51 12.42 -10.83
C GLU A 99 -13.46 13.63 -11.77
N THR A 100 -13.04 13.46 -13.04
CA THR A 100 -12.95 14.62 -13.93
C THR A 100 -14.36 15.15 -14.23
N THR A 101 -14.57 16.45 -14.10
CA THR A 101 -15.85 17.11 -14.42
C THR A 101 -15.86 17.64 -15.86
N ASP A 102 -14.68 17.72 -16.49
CA ASP A 102 -14.50 18.21 -17.85
C ASP A 102 -15.00 17.18 -18.87
N LYS A 103 -16.17 17.47 -19.45
CA LYS A 103 -16.80 16.63 -20.48
C LYS A 103 -15.95 16.53 -21.76
N THR A 104 -15.18 17.55 -22.08
CA THR A 104 -14.33 17.61 -23.26
C THR A 104 -13.15 16.65 -23.10
N GLN A 105 -12.49 16.65 -21.93
CA GLN A 105 -11.42 15.70 -21.64
C GLN A 105 -11.91 14.25 -21.64
N LYS A 106 -13.10 13.97 -21.05
CA LYS A 106 -13.71 12.62 -21.14
C LYS A 106 -13.97 12.20 -22.57
N ARG A 107 -14.47 13.11 -23.42
CA ARG A 107 -14.72 12.83 -24.84
C ARG A 107 -13.42 12.55 -25.59
N PHE A 108 -12.39 13.37 -25.39
CA PHE A 108 -11.09 13.16 -26.03
C PHE A 108 -10.48 11.82 -25.65
N LEU A 109 -10.51 11.44 -24.36
CA LEU A 109 -10.02 10.14 -23.92
C LEU A 109 -10.74 8.99 -24.62
N LYS A 110 -12.09 9.06 -24.71
CA LYS A 110 -12.90 8.02 -25.38
C LYS A 110 -12.66 7.91 -26.89
N LEU A 111 -12.14 8.95 -27.52
CA LEU A 111 -11.82 8.96 -28.95
C LEU A 111 -10.42 8.41 -29.25
N GLN A 112 -9.56 8.24 -28.25
CA GLN A 112 -8.23 7.65 -28.44
C GLN A 112 -8.37 6.17 -28.83
N LYS A 113 -7.52 5.71 -29.75
CA LYS A 113 -7.45 4.28 -30.14
C LYS A 113 -7.08 3.39 -28.95
N ASP A 114 -6.21 3.89 -28.08
CA ASP A 114 -5.84 3.25 -26.82
C ASP A 114 -5.85 4.28 -25.68
N PRO A 115 -6.98 4.44 -24.95
CA PRO A 115 -7.06 5.39 -23.84
C PRO A 115 -6.14 5.01 -22.67
N ARG A 116 -5.73 3.74 -22.55
CA ARG A 116 -4.87 3.29 -21.45
C ARG A 116 -3.43 3.78 -21.60
N ALA A 117 -2.98 4.07 -22.82
CA ALA A 117 -1.64 4.59 -23.09
C ALA A 117 -1.37 5.91 -22.33
N SER A 118 -2.41 6.72 -22.09
CA SER A 118 -2.30 7.97 -21.33
C SER A 118 -2.07 7.76 -19.82
N PHE A 119 -2.34 6.54 -19.32
CA PHE A 119 -2.17 6.12 -17.92
C PHE A 119 -1.15 4.98 -17.81
N ASP A 120 -0.25 4.88 -18.79
CA ASP A 120 0.71 3.79 -18.86
C ASP A 120 1.70 3.84 -17.69
N VAL A 121 1.56 2.87 -16.78
CA VAL A 121 2.45 2.72 -15.63
C VAL A 121 3.59 1.79 -16.03
N ASN A 122 4.81 2.33 -16.02
CA ASN A 122 6.05 1.58 -16.27
C ASN A 122 7.23 2.33 -15.66
N ASN A 123 8.25 1.59 -15.20
CA ASN A 123 9.45 2.15 -14.58
C ASN A 123 9.13 3.03 -13.36
N VAL A 124 8.30 2.51 -12.46
CA VAL A 124 7.90 3.19 -11.22
C VAL A 124 8.52 2.50 -10.02
N LYS A 125 8.76 3.27 -8.97
CA LYS A 125 9.29 2.76 -7.71
C LYS A 125 8.18 2.65 -6.68
N LEU A 126 7.99 1.45 -6.12
CA LEU A 126 7.18 1.25 -4.92
C LEU A 126 8.08 1.14 -3.70
N SER A 127 7.67 1.73 -2.58
CA SER A 127 8.45 1.67 -1.34
C SER A 127 7.63 1.91 -0.08
N ASN A 128 8.24 1.58 1.06
CA ASN A 128 7.71 1.81 2.39
C ASN A 128 6.33 1.16 2.63
N ALA A 129 6.12 -0.04 2.08
CA ALA A 129 4.91 -0.78 2.35
C ALA A 129 4.80 -1.09 3.85
N THR A 130 3.73 -0.61 4.47
CA THR A 130 3.52 -0.78 5.92
C THR A 130 2.05 -1.03 6.22
N GLU A 131 1.78 -1.96 7.14
CA GLU A 131 0.42 -2.29 7.57
C GLU A 131 -0.16 -1.12 8.41
N ILE A 132 -1.40 -0.75 8.11
CA ILE A 132 -2.21 0.15 8.94
C ILE A 132 -3.04 -0.73 9.88
N THR A 133 -2.48 -1.01 11.05
CA THR A 133 -3.11 -1.88 12.06
C THR A 133 -4.48 -1.37 12.50
N ALA A 134 -4.69 -0.05 12.55
CA ALA A 134 -5.97 0.57 12.90
C ALA A 134 -7.12 0.23 11.92
N LEU A 135 -6.80 -0.13 10.68
CA LEU A 135 -7.77 -0.56 9.67
C LEU A 135 -7.81 -2.09 9.48
N SER A 136 -6.95 -2.83 10.18
CA SER A 136 -6.75 -4.27 10.03
C SER A 136 -7.29 -5.02 11.25
N SER A 137 -8.58 -4.81 11.56
CA SER A 137 -9.20 -5.24 12.81
C SER A 137 -9.46 -6.75 12.93
N ILE A 138 -9.54 -7.47 11.80
CA ILE A 138 -9.77 -8.91 11.76
C ILE A 138 -8.60 -9.62 11.05
N PRO A 139 -8.26 -10.87 11.43
CA PRO A 139 -7.11 -11.58 10.86
C PRO A 139 -7.18 -11.81 9.34
N ARG A 140 -8.39 -11.74 8.76
CA ARG A 140 -8.65 -12.02 7.34
C ARG A 140 -8.43 -10.82 6.43
N THR A 141 -8.26 -9.63 6.96
CA THR A 141 -8.11 -8.40 6.16
C THR A 141 -6.98 -7.56 6.71
N LYS A 142 -6.06 -7.16 5.84
CA LYS A 142 -4.99 -6.22 6.19
C LYS A 142 -4.95 -5.08 5.19
N VAL A 143 -4.86 -3.86 5.69
CA VAL A 143 -4.72 -2.66 4.89
C VAL A 143 -3.26 -2.21 4.95
N PHE A 144 -2.65 -1.94 3.80
CA PHE A 144 -1.29 -1.45 3.69
C PHE A 144 -1.29 -0.08 3.05
N LYS A 145 -0.37 0.76 3.50
CA LYS A 145 0.05 1.96 2.75
C LYS A 145 1.33 1.68 1.99
N ILE A 146 1.45 2.22 0.78
CA ILE A 146 2.61 2.06 -0.08
C ILE A 146 2.88 3.38 -0.78
N ASN A 147 4.14 3.81 -0.82
CA ASN A 147 4.54 4.96 -1.60
C ASN A 147 4.79 4.53 -3.05
N TYR A 148 4.26 5.32 -3.98
CA TYR A 148 4.46 5.20 -5.40
C TYR A 148 5.20 6.44 -5.89
N LYS A 149 6.30 6.24 -6.59
CA LYS A 149 7.07 7.29 -7.25
C LYS A 149 7.24 6.98 -8.73
N ASP A 150 6.78 7.89 -9.56
CA ASP A 150 6.96 7.84 -11.01
C ASP A 150 7.82 9.02 -11.43
N ASN A 151 8.93 8.75 -12.11
CA ASN A 151 9.86 9.79 -12.56
C ASN A 151 9.22 10.74 -13.57
N LYS A 152 8.16 10.31 -14.29
CA LYS A 152 7.37 11.17 -15.20
C LYS A 152 6.60 12.26 -14.45
N LEU A 153 6.32 12.04 -13.16
CA LEU A 153 5.58 12.96 -12.28
C LEU A 153 6.51 13.83 -11.42
N GLY A 154 7.81 13.85 -11.73
CA GLY A 154 8.81 14.63 -10.99
C GLY A 154 9.02 14.11 -9.56
N ASN A 155 9.04 15.03 -8.59
CA ASN A 155 9.27 14.70 -7.18
C ASN A 155 7.99 14.34 -6.41
N ASN A 156 6.85 14.23 -7.11
CA ASN A 156 5.58 13.98 -6.46
C ASN A 156 5.49 12.52 -6.04
N SER A 157 5.39 12.30 -4.73
CA SER A 157 5.10 10.98 -4.17
C SER A 157 3.59 10.80 -4.10
N ILE A 158 3.12 9.62 -4.48
CA ILE A 158 1.73 9.24 -4.37
C ILE A 158 1.62 8.19 -3.27
N LEU A 159 0.61 8.30 -2.42
CA LEU A 159 0.28 7.28 -1.43
C LEU A 159 -0.79 6.37 -2.01
N TYR A 160 -0.58 5.07 -1.96
CA TYR A 160 -1.62 4.08 -2.20
C TYR A 160 -2.02 3.43 -0.88
N LEU A 161 -3.33 3.32 -0.65
CA LEU A 161 -3.91 2.41 0.33
C LEU A 161 -4.44 1.19 -0.40
N ILE A 162 -4.06 0.00 0.05
CA ILE A 162 -4.53 -1.25 -0.51
C ILE A 162 -5.08 -2.15 0.58
N GLU A 163 -6.17 -2.85 0.30
CA GLU A 163 -6.67 -3.92 1.17
C GLU A 163 -6.39 -5.28 0.55
N LEU A 164 -5.83 -6.17 1.36
CA LEU A 164 -5.71 -7.58 1.05
C LEU A 164 -6.69 -8.38 1.90
N THR A 165 -7.39 -9.32 1.27
CA THR A 165 -8.23 -10.31 1.96
C THR A 165 -7.63 -11.71 1.81
N ASN A 166 -7.41 -12.40 2.92
CA ASN A 166 -7.08 -13.83 2.97
C ASN A 166 -8.16 -14.56 3.76
N LYS A 167 -8.99 -15.35 3.06
CA LYS A 167 -10.16 -16.03 3.68
C LYS A 167 -9.77 -17.11 4.69
N SER A 168 -8.60 -17.73 4.51
CA SER A 168 -8.07 -18.79 5.36
C SER A 168 -7.21 -18.27 6.52
N ALA A 169 -6.89 -16.97 6.55
CA ALA A 169 -6.03 -16.42 7.59
C ALA A 169 -6.68 -16.46 8.98
N THR A 170 -5.87 -16.85 9.95
CA THR A 170 -6.13 -16.86 11.39
C THR A 170 -5.16 -15.91 12.10
N LYS A 171 -5.26 -15.76 13.42
CA LYS A 171 -4.37 -14.89 14.21
C LYS A 171 -2.91 -15.36 14.18
N GLU A 172 -2.72 -16.65 13.90
CA GLU A 172 -1.43 -17.34 13.86
C GLU A 172 -0.80 -17.32 12.46
N THR A 173 -1.54 -16.86 11.45
CA THR A 173 -1.02 -16.76 10.08
C THR A 173 0.08 -15.71 10.00
N SER A 174 1.26 -16.11 9.54
CA SER A 174 2.39 -15.20 9.34
C SER A 174 2.04 -14.12 8.30
N LEU A 175 2.68 -12.96 8.35
CA LEU A 175 2.47 -11.92 7.32
C LEU A 175 2.81 -12.43 5.92
N GLU A 176 3.85 -13.26 5.81
CA GLU A 176 4.27 -13.85 4.54
C GLU A 176 3.18 -14.77 3.98
N ASP A 177 2.67 -15.71 4.78
CA ASP A 177 1.61 -16.63 4.35
C ASP A 177 0.29 -15.89 4.13
N PHE A 178 0.04 -14.84 4.92
CA PHE A 178 -1.10 -13.97 4.72
C PHE A 178 -1.09 -13.37 3.32
N ILE A 179 0.03 -12.74 2.90
CA ILE A 179 0.17 -12.13 1.58
C ILE A 179 0.08 -13.20 0.48
N LYS A 180 0.77 -14.34 0.63
CA LYS A 180 0.72 -15.47 -0.32
C LYS A 180 -0.68 -16.03 -0.54
N GLY A 181 -1.53 -16.04 0.48
CA GLY A 181 -2.92 -16.50 0.37
C GLY A 181 -3.95 -15.39 0.07
N SER A 182 -3.50 -14.14 -0.13
CA SER A 182 -4.41 -13.00 -0.25
C SER A 182 -4.93 -12.76 -1.67
N THR A 183 -6.01 -12.01 -1.76
CA THR A 183 -6.43 -11.30 -2.97
C THR A 183 -6.48 -9.81 -2.67
N LEU A 184 -6.11 -8.97 -3.63
CA LEU A 184 -6.30 -7.53 -3.52
C LEU A 184 -7.81 -7.22 -3.63
N THR A 185 -8.36 -6.57 -2.62
CA THR A 185 -9.80 -6.30 -2.48
C THR A 185 -10.18 -4.83 -2.44
N TYR A 186 -9.19 -3.94 -2.39
CA TYR A 186 -9.38 -2.51 -2.48
C TYR A 186 -8.06 -1.83 -2.89
N ILE A 187 -8.17 -0.72 -3.62
CA ILE A 187 -7.06 0.17 -3.95
C ILE A 187 -7.59 1.60 -3.97
N GLN A 188 -6.85 2.52 -3.36
CA GLN A 188 -7.10 3.95 -3.37
C GLN A 188 -5.79 4.71 -3.51
N GLN A 189 -5.82 5.80 -4.26
CA GLN A 189 -4.68 6.68 -4.50
C GLN A 189 -4.93 8.04 -3.89
N GLU A 190 -3.97 8.53 -3.11
CA GLU A 190 -3.93 9.89 -2.57
C GLU A 190 -2.63 10.61 -2.97
N ARG A 191 -2.75 11.89 -3.36
CA ARG A 191 -1.61 12.72 -3.72
C ARG A 191 -0.95 13.33 -2.47
N LEU A 192 0.38 13.28 -2.38
CA LEU A 192 1.12 13.81 -1.21
C LEU A 192 1.75 15.20 -1.46
N ASP A 193 1.58 15.79 -2.63
CA ASP A 193 1.96 17.16 -2.99
C ASP A 193 0.98 18.22 -2.47
#